data_AF-A0A914DG11-F1
#
_entry.id   AF-A0A914DG11-F1
#
_cell.length_a   1.000
_cell.length_b   1.000
_cell.length_c   1.000
_cell.angle_alpha   90.00
_cell.angle_beta   90.00
_cell.angle_gamma   90.00
#
_symmetry.space_group_name_H-M   'P 1'
#
loop_
_entity.id
_entity.type
_entity.pdbx_description
1 polymer ?
#
loop_
_entity_poly.entity_id
_entity_poly.type
_entity_poly.pdbx_seq_one_letter_code
_entity_poly.pdbx_strand_id
1 'polypeptide(L)' 'AHVTHPELQTTFHLPIVAVKKNPSSTMYTSLGVITKGTIIEVNTSELGMVTQGGKVVWAKYAQVTNNPENDGCINAVLLV' A
#
# COMPACT_ATOMS: atom_id res chain seq x y z
N ALA A 1 4.48 -6.54 -0.06
CA ALA A 1 4.66 -5.41 0.89
C ALA A 1 4.00 -5.77 2.20
N HIS A 2 4.61 -5.44 3.33
CA HIS A 2 3.99 -5.61 4.65
C HIS A 2 3.03 -4.45 4.88
N VAL A 3 1.74 -4.72 4.77
CA VAL A 3 0.67 -3.72 4.91
C VAL A 3 -0.03 -3.94 6.24
N THR A 4 0.05 -2.96 7.13
CA THR A 4 -0.64 -2.98 8.42
C THR A 4 -2.03 -2.36 8.29
N HIS A 5 -3.05 -3.07 8.75
CA HIS A 5 -4.42 -2.56 8.86
C HIS A 5 -4.58 -1.84 10.22
N PRO A 6 -4.88 -0.53 10.26
CA PRO A 6 -4.89 0.23 11.52
C PRO A 6 -5.98 -0.25 12.49
N GLU A 7 -7.17 -0.60 12.01
CA GLU A 7 -8.27 -1.05 12.87
C GLU A 7 -8.10 -2.48 13.41
N LEU A 8 -7.60 -3.41 12.59
CA LEU A 8 -7.38 -4.81 12.97
C LEU A 8 -6.03 -5.04 13.66
N GLN A 9 -5.14 -4.04 13.65
CA GLN A 9 -3.78 -4.09 14.21
C GLN A 9 -2.96 -5.30 13.72
N THR A 10 -3.23 -5.76 12.51
CA THR A 10 -2.61 -6.93 11.89
C THR A 10 -1.87 -6.50 10.64
N THR A 11 -0.78 -7.21 10.34
CA THR A 11 0.06 -6.95 9.17
C THR A 11 -0.05 -8.12 8.20
N PHE A 12 -0.30 -7.80 6.93
CA PHE A 12 -0.47 -8.76 5.86
C PHE A 12 0.60 -8.56 4.79
N HIS A 13 1.07 -9.64 4.19
CA HIS A 13 1.98 -9.56 3.07
C HIS A 13 1.19 -9.50 1.76
N LEU A 14 0.88 -8.28 1.31
CA LEU A 14 0.04 -8.04 0.14
C LEU A 14 0.88 -7.69 -1.11
N PRO A 15 0.50 -8.14 -2.30
CA PRO A 15 1.19 -7.76 -3.53
C PRO A 15 0.84 -6.31 -3.92
N ILE A 16 1.85 -5.61 -4.43
CA ILE A 16 1.71 -4.23 -4.93
C ILE A 16 1.16 -4.29 -6.35
N VAL A 17 0.12 -3.50 -6.62
CA VAL A 17 -0.51 -3.38 -7.94
C VAL A 17 0.13 -2.23 -8.72
N ALA A 18 0.23 -1.05 -8.11
CA ALA A 18 0.76 0.14 -8.76
C ALA A 18 1.30 1.17 -7.75
N VAL A 19 2.24 2.00 -8.20
CA VAL A 19 2.66 3.20 -7.48
C VAL A 19 1.80 4.37 -7.94
N LYS A 20 1.15 5.09 -7.02
CA LYS A 20 0.20 6.16 -7.35
C LYS A 20 0.76 7.56 -7.13
N LYS A 21 1.52 7.76 -6.06
CA LYS A 21 2.06 9.08 -5.73
C LYS A 21 3.32 8.95 -4.90
N ASN A 22 4.42 9.47 -5.40
CA ASN A 22 5.64 9.65 -4.64
C ASN A 22 5.75 11.13 -4.17
N PRO A 23 5.98 11.40 -2.87
CA PRO A 23 6.06 12.76 -2.35
C PRO A 23 7.30 13.54 -2.85
N SER A 24 8.37 12.85 -3.24
CA SER A 24 9.61 13.49 -3.69
C SER A 24 9.49 14.05 -5.11
N SER A 25 8.78 13.35 -6.02
CA SER A 25 8.58 13.82 -7.40
C SER A 25 7.53 13.00 -8.15
N THR A 26 6.82 13.66 -9.07
CA THR A 26 5.97 13.00 -10.07
C THR A 26 6.79 12.08 -10.99
N MET A 27 8.04 12.44 -11.30
CA MET A 27 8.92 11.58 -12.10
C MET A 27 9.20 10.24 -11.41
N TYR A 28 9.37 10.25 -10.09
CA TYR A 28 9.57 9.04 -9.29
C TYR A 28 8.32 8.17 -9.25
N THR A 29 7.14 8.80 -9.33
CA THR A 29 5.88 8.07 -9.48
C THR A 29 5.86 7.31 -10.81
N SER A 30 6.21 7.97 -11.92
CA SER A 30 6.25 7.34 -13.24
C SER A 30 7.30 6.24 -13.37
N LEU A 31 8.44 6.38 -12.70
CA LEU A 31 9.50 5.36 -12.67
C LEU A 31 9.22 4.22 -11.68
N GLY A 32 8.16 4.30 -10.88
CA GLY A 32 7.81 3.28 -9.89
C GLY A 32 8.76 3.25 -8.68
N VAL A 33 9.45 4.35 -8.38
CA VAL A 33 10.36 4.44 -7.24
C VAL A 33 9.53 4.52 -5.95
N ILE A 34 9.84 3.65 -4.99
CA ILE A 34 9.15 3.55 -3.72
C ILE A 34 10.06 4.10 -2.62
N THR A 35 9.68 5.26 -2.07
CA THR A 35 10.32 5.90 -0.93
C THR A 35 9.33 6.07 0.23
N LYS A 36 9.82 6.47 1.41
CA LYS A 36 8.95 6.82 2.53
C LYS A 36 7.88 7.83 2.14
N GLY A 37 6.63 7.55 2.52
CA GLY A 37 5.47 8.37 2.20
C GLY A 37 4.88 8.15 0.81
N THR A 38 5.43 7.23 0.01
CA THR A 38 4.83 6.86 -1.28
C THR A 38 3.47 6.21 -1.06
N ILE A 39 2.50 6.62 -1.87
CA ILE A 39 1.17 6.01 -1.95
C ILE A 39 1.22 4.90 -2.99
N ILE A 40 0.92 3.69 -2.54
CA ILE A 40 0.87 2.49 -3.36
C ILE A 40 -0.54 1.92 -3.35
N GLU A 41 -0.93 1.30 -4.46
CA GLU A 41 -2.13 0.48 -4.57
C GLU A 41 -1.73 -0.97 -4.27
N VAL A 42 -2.41 -1.59 -3.31
CA VAL A 42 -2.14 -2.97 -2.87
C VAL A 42 -3.37 -3.82 -3.07
N ASN A 43 -3.16 -5.09 -3.44
CA ASN A 43 -4.26 -6.03 -3.63
C ASN A 43 -4.78 -6.47 -2.26
N THR A 44 -6.08 -6.29 -2.02
CA THR A 44 -6.77 -6.65 -0.77
C THR A 44 -7.78 -7.77 -0.97
N SER A 45 -7.75 -8.47 -2.11
CA SER A 45 -8.70 -9.55 -2.43
C SER A 45 -8.65 -10.68 -1.39
N GLU A 46 -7.47 -10.96 -0.83
CA GLU A 46 -7.27 -11.96 0.23
C GLU A 46 -7.85 -11.54 1.58
N LEU A 47 -8.11 -10.25 1.80
CA LEU A 47 -8.71 -9.73 3.04
C LEU A 47 -10.23 -9.86 3.06
N GLY A 48 -10.86 -10.25 1.95
CA GLY A 48 -12.32 -10.42 1.88
C GLY A 48 -13.11 -9.13 2.14
N MET A 49 -12.50 -7.96 1.93
CA MET A 49 -13.17 -6.68 2.15
C MET A 49 -14.36 -6.51 1.19
N VAL A 50 -15.50 -6.09 1.74
CA VAL A 50 -16.71 -5.80 0.96
C VAL A 50 -17.18 -4.38 1.25
N THR A 51 -17.64 -3.71 0.21
CA THR A 51 -18.37 -2.45 0.35
C THR A 51 -19.75 -2.70 0.94
N GLN A 52 -20.40 -1.66 1.49
CA GLN A 52 -21.78 -1.76 2.02
C GLN A 52 -22.79 -2.26 0.96
N GLY A 53 -22.50 -2.08 -0.34
CA GLY A 53 -23.29 -2.60 -1.45
C GLY A 53 -22.94 -4.03 -1.89
N GLY A 54 -22.14 -4.77 -1.10
CA GLY A 54 -21.80 -6.18 -1.37
C GLY A 54 -20.74 -6.41 -2.46
N LYS A 55 -20.14 -5.35 -3.02
CA LYS A 55 -19.03 -5.49 -3.98
C LYS A 55 -17.72 -5.78 -3.26
N VAL A 56 -16.99 -6.77 -3.76
CA VAL A 56 -15.65 -7.13 -3.28
C VAL A 56 -14.64 -6.05 -3.63
N VAL A 57 -13.84 -5.63 -2.65
CA VAL A 57 -12.75 -4.67 -2.82
C VAL A 57 -11.46 -5.44 -3.11
N TRP A 58 -10.98 -5.32 -4.36
CA TRP A 58 -9.80 -6.04 -4.82
C TRP A 58 -8.49 -5.24 -4.64
N ALA A 59 -8.58 -3.92 -4.48
CA ALA A 59 -7.42 -3.06 -4.22
C ALA A 59 -7.76 -1.88 -3.32
N LYS A 60 -6.77 -1.45 -2.53
CA LYS A 60 -6.87 -0.28 -1.66
C LYS A 60 -5.54 0.47 -1.62
N TYR A 61 -5.58 1.74 -1.21
CA TYR A 61 -4.36 2.53 -1.07
C TYR A 61 -3.68 2.26 0.27
N ALA A 62 -2.35 2.25 0.24
CA ALA A 62 -1.51 2.18 1.41
C ALA A 62 -0.37 3.19 1.29
N GLN A 63 0.07 3.72 2.43
CA GLN A 63 1.18 4.65 2.52
C GLN A 63 2.40 3.97 3.11
N VAL A 64 3.53 4.03 2.40
CA VAL A 64 4.81 3.50 2.88
C VAL A 64 5.29 4.30 4.09
N THR A 65 5.60 3.61 5.18
CA THR A 65 5.97 4.24 6.46
C THR A 65 7.47 4.18 6.76
N ASN A 66 8.18 3.25 6.15
CA ASN A 66 9.63 3.07 6.31
C ASN A 66 10.42 3.61 5.11
N ASN A 67 11.75 3.44 5.14
CA ASN A 67 12.66 3.76 4.03
C ASN A 67 13.10 2.44 3.37
N PRO A 68 12.43 1.97 2.31
CA PRO A 68 12.72 0.66 1.71
C PRO A 68 14.16 0.52 1.23
N GLU A 69 14.78 1.63 0.81
CA GLU A 69 16.17 1.72 0.37
C GLU A 69 17.18 1.35 1.46
N ASN A 70 16.81 1.51 2.73
CA ASN A 70 17.67 1.23 3.88
C ASN A 70 17.33 -0.12 4.54
N ASP A 71 16.04 -0.48 4.55
CA ASP A 71 15.56 -1.64 5.32
C ASP A 71 15.43 -2.92 4.48
N GLY A 72 15.45 -2.81 3.15
CA GLY A 72 15.26 -3.93 2.22
C GLY A 72 13.83 -4.51 2.21
N CYS A 73 12.91 -3.92 2.98
CA CYS A 73 11.51 -4.30 3.08
C CYS A 73 10.61 -3.08 2.84
N ILE A 74 9.42 -3.31 2.29
CA ILE A 74 8.40 -2.26 2.14
C ILE A 74 7.34 -2.47 3.20
N ASN A 75 7.32 -1.59 4.19
CA ASN A 75 6.30 -1.51 5.23
C ASN A 75 5.37 -0.34 4.93
N ALA A 76 4.07 -0.60 4.95
CA ALA A 76 3.05 0.38 4.64
C ALA A 76 1.86 0.25 5.59
N VAL A 77 1.12 1.34 5.74
CA VAL A 77 -0.14 1.37 6.48
C VAL A 77 -1.28 1.58 5.49
N LEU A 78 -2.32 0.77 5.61
CA LEU A 78 -3.49 0.87 4.77
C LEU A 78 -4.25 2.16 5.05
N LEU A 79 -4.62 2.90 4.01
CA LEU A 79 -5.44 4.11 4.11
C LEU A 79 -6.91 3.69 4.17
N VAL A 80 -7.54 3.88 5.34
CA VAL A 80 -8.94 3.55 5.58
C VAL A 80 -9.83 4.75 5.32
#